data_AF-A0AAW0H532-F1
#
_entry.id   AF-A0AAW0H532-F1
#
_cell.length_a   1.000
_cell.length_b   1.000
_cell.length_c   1.000
_cell.angle_alpha   90.00
_cell.angle_beta   90.00
_cell.angle_gamma   90.00
#
_symmetry.space_group_name_H-M   'P 1'
#
loop_
_entity.id
_entity.type
_entity.pdbx_description
1 polymer ?
#
loop_
_entity_poly.entity_id
_entity_poly.type
_entity_poly.pdbx_seq_one_letter_code
_entity_poly.pdbx_strand_id
1 'polypeptide(L)'
;MLDTAMKDYLYGRLINFQKRRKEFEVIAQIKLLQSACNNYSIAPEELFGAWFRAMERLSEAESYNLRVSWSLHPSQPATPSGARKHSHCQALE
;
A
#
# COMPACT_ATOMS: atom_id res chain seq x y z
N MET A 1 -7.78 -3.65 -21.35
CA MET A 1 -9.00 -4.23 -20.74
C MET A 1 -9.71 -5.10 -21.77
N LEU A 2 -10.37 -6.18 -21.35
CA LEU A 2 -11.07 -7.09 -22.27
C LEU A 2 -12.18 -6.38 -23.06
N ASP A 3 -12.81 -5.40 -22.42
CA ASP A 3 -13.82 -4.50 -23.01
C ASP A 3 -13.28 -3.69 -24.21
N THR A 4 -12.03 -3.21 -24.13
CA THR A 4 -11.37 -2.44 -25.19
C THR A 4 -10.82 -3.32 -26.32
N ALA A 5 -10.56 -4.60 -26.04
CA ALA A 5 -9.94 -5.52 -26.99
C ALA A 5 -10.95 -6.18 -27.94
N MET A 6 -12.24 -6.22 -27.59
CA MET A 6 -13.29 -6.85 -28.39
C MET A 6 -14.54 -5.97 -28.48
N LYS A 7 -15.10 -5.84 -29.69
CA LYS A 7 -16.37 -5.12 -29.91
C LYS A 7 -17.56 -5.91 -29.36
N ASP A 8 -18.56 -5.21 -28.83
CA ASP A 8 -19.82 -5.83 -28.37
C ASP A 8 -20.64 -6.43 -29.49
N TYR A 9 -20.56 -5.83 -30.68
CA TYR A 9 -21.28 -6.25 -31.86
C TYR A 9 -20.33 -6.48 -33.03
N LEU A 10 -20.66 -7.50 -33.81
CA LEU A 10 -20.08 -7.79 -35.12
C LEU A 10 -20.86 -7.04 -36.20
N TYR A 11 -20.52 -7.28 -37.47
CA TYR A 11 -21.24 -6.71 -38.61
C TYR A 11 -22.74 -7.06 -38.55
N GLY A 12 -23.59 -6.13 -38.97
CA GLY A 12 -25.05 -6.32 -38.93
C GLY A 12 -25.67 -6.28 -37.54
N ARG A 13 -24.98 -5.71 -36.53
CA ARG A 13 -25.42 -5.65 -35.12
C ARG A 13 -25.59 -7.02 -34.45
N LEU A 14 -24.92 -8.07 -34.95
CA LEU A 14 -24.89 -9.36 -34.28
C LEU A 14 -24.09 -9.29 -32.99
N ILE A 15 -24.58 -9.90 -31.90
CA ILE A 15 -23.89 -9.91 -30.62
C ILE A 15 -22.60 -10.74 -30.71
N ASN A 16 -21.51 -10.21 -30.17
CA ASN A 16 -20.24 -10.92 -30.07
C ASN A 16 -20.23 -11.90 -28.88
N PHE A 17 -20.71 -13.13 -29.10
CA PHE A 17 -20.71 -14.18 -28.08
C PHE A 17 -19.32 -14.55 -27.55
N GLN A 18 -18.26 -14.36 -28.35
CA GLN A 18 -16.90 -14.62 -27.89
C GLN A 18 -16.47 -13.60 -26.83
N LYS A 19 -16.83 -12.31 -27.01
CA LYS A 19 -16.63 -11.29 -25.96
C LYS A 19 -17.39 -11.70 -24.70
N ARG A 20 -18.69 -12.00 -24.82
CA ARG A 20 -19.54 -12.39 -23.69
C ARG A 20 -19.03 -13.61 -22.92
N ARG A 21 -18.53 -14.63 -23.62
CA ARG A 21 -17.96 -15.82 -22.97
C ARG A 21 -16.71 -15.49 -22.15
N LYS A 22 -15.79 -14.68 -22.69
CA LYS A 22 -14.57 -14.27 -21.98
C LYS A 22 -14.87 -13.36 -20.78
N GLU A 23 -15.82 -12.44 -20.92
CA GLU A 23 -16.28 -11.61 -19.79
C GLU A 23 -16.90 -12.47 -18.69
N PHE A 24 -17.73 -13.44 -19.07
CA PHE A 24 -18.35 -14.35 -18.13
C PHE A 24 -17.32 -15.17 -17.36
N GLU A 25 -16.25 -15.64 -18.02
CA GLU A 25 -15.18 -16.40 -17.37
C GLU A 25 -14.49 -15.59 -16.26
N VAL A 26 -14.20 -14.31 -16.50
CA VAL A 26 -13.63 -13.42 -15.49
C VAL A 26 -14.60 -13.21 -14.32
N ILE A 27 -15.89 -12.98 -14.61
CA ILE A 27 -16.92 -12.84 -13.58
C ILE A 27 -17.06 -14.14 -12.76
N ALA A 28 -16.99 -15.31 -13.40
CA ALA A 28 -17.05 -16.59 -12.73
C ALA A 28 -15.86 -16.77 -11.77
N GLN A 29 -14.65 -16.39 -12.19
CA GLN A 29 -13.47 -16.40 -11.32
C GLN A 29 -13.62 -15.44 -10.12
N ILE A 30 -14.12 -14.22 -10.34
CA ILE A 30 -14.40 -13.27 -9.25
C ILE A 30 -15.41 -13.87 -8.27
N LYS A 31 -16.50 -14.47 -8.76
CA LYS A 31 -17.51 -15.10 -7.91
C LYS A 31 -16.96 -16.29 -7.12
N LEU A 32 -16.08 -17.09 -7.71
CA LEU A 32 -15.41 -18.19 -7.01
C LEU A 32 -14.55 -17.67 -5.86
N LEU A 33 -13.75 -16.62 -6.10
CA LEU A 33 -12.94 -15.98 -5.06
C LEU A 33 -13.81 -15.40 -3.95
N GLN A 34 -14.90 -14.69 -4.30
CA GLN A 34 -15.86 -14.16 -3.33
C GLN A 34 -16.50 -15.28 -2.49
N SER A 35 -16.87 -16.40 -3.12
CA SER A 35 -17.41 -17.56 -2.41
C SER A 35 -16.39 -18.19 -1.48
N ALA A 36 -15.12 -18.27 -1.87
CA ALA A 36 -14.06 -18.74 -1.00
C ALA A 36 -13.85 -17.81 0.20
N CYS A 37 -14.00 -16.50 0.01
CA CYS A 37 -13.92 -15.52 1.10
C CYS A 37 -15.01 -15.70 2.17
N ASN A 38 -16.18 -16.24 1.83
CA ASN A 38 -17.23 -16.54 2.82
C ASN A 38 -16.80 -17.56 3.88
N ASN A 39 -15.73 -18.32 3.60
CA ASN A 39 -15.19 -19.30 4.53
C ASN A 39 -14.23 -18.69 5.57
N TYR A 40 -13.92 -17.40 5.47
CA TYR A 40 -13.14 -16.69 6.49
C TYR A 40 -14.00 -16.35 7.70
N SER A 41 -13.54 -16.77 8.88
CA SER A 41 -14.15 -16.40 10.17
C SER A 41 -13.36 -15.26 10.81
N ILE A 42 -13.49 -14.06 10.26
CA ILE A 42 -12.87 -12.84 10.80
C ILE A 42 -13.96 -12.05 11.53
N ALA A 43 -13.77 -11.80 12.83
CA ALA A 43 -14.68 -10.96 13.60
C ALA A 43 -14.40 -9.47 13.30
N PRO A 44 -15.43 -8.64 13.05
CA PRO A 44 -15.22 -7.21 12.87
C PRO A 44 -14.79 -6.55 14.18
N GLU A 45 -13.75 -5.73 14.11
CA GLU A 45 -13.32 -4.88 15.22
C GLU A 45 -13.74 -3.43 14.92
N GLU A 46 -14.76 -2.96 15.63
CA GLU A 46 -15.40 -1.66 15.35
C GLU A 46 -14.43 -0.47 15.49
N LEU A 47 -13.56 -0.49 16.50
CA LEU A 47 -12.57 0.55 16.73
C LEU A 47 -11.55 0.62 15.60
N PHE A 48 -11.05 -0.53 15.16
CA PHE A 48 -10.15 -0.63 14.01
C PHE A 48 -10.84 -0.13 12.74
N GLY A 49 -12.08 -0.54 12.50
CA GLY A 49 -12.85 -0.11 11.34
C GLY A 49 -13.10 1.40 11.31
N ALA A 50 -13.41 2.01 12.46
CA ALA A 50 -13.58 3.44 12.60
C ALA A 50 -12.27 4.21 12.36
N TRP A 51 -11.18 3.78 13.00
CA TRP A 51 -9.84 4.36 12.80
C TRP A 51 -9.37 4.25 11.34
N PHE A 52 -9.53 3.08 10.72
CA PHE A 52 -9.12 2.84 9.34
C PHE A 52 -9.87 3.71 8.34
N ARG A 53 -11.18 3.92 8.55
CA ARG A 53 -11.99 4.82 7.71
C ARG A 53 -11.68 6.29 7.93
N ALA A 54 -11.26 6.68 9.13
CA ALA A 54 -10.90 8.05 9.47
C ALA A 54 -9.48 8.45 8.98
N MET A 55 -8.65 7.49 8.58
CA MET A 55 -7.29 7.75 8.11
C MET A 55 -7.30 8.54 6.80
N GLU A 56 -6.63 9.69 6.80
CA GLU A 56 -6.45 10.51 5.60
C GLU A 56 -5.54 9.80 4.59
N ARG A 57 -5.98 9.77 3.32
CA ARG A 57 -5.18 9.22 2.22
C ARG A 57 -4.32 10.32 1.62
N LEU A 58 -3.01 10.21 1.83
CA LEU A 58 -2.04 11.06 1.16
C LEU A 58 -2.07 10.80 -0.35
N SER A 59 -2.00 11.88 -1.13
CA SER A 59 -1.68 11.81 -2.55
C SER A 59 -0.23 11.34 -2.76
N GLU A 60 0.07 10.93 -3.99
CA GLU A 60 1.44 10.55 -4.37
C GLU A 60 2.44 11.70 -4.13
N ALA A 61 2.04 12.93 -4.42
CA ALA A 61 2.88 14.12 -4.22
C ALA A 61 3.14 14.41 -2.73
N GLU A 62 2.11 14.32 -1.87
CA GLU A 62 2.26 14.52 -0.43
C GLU A 62 3.15 13.43 0.19
N SER A 63 2.92 12.17 -0.19
CA SER A 63 3.78 11.06 0.24
C SER A 63 5.23 11.26 -0.21
N TYR A 64 5.45 11.74 -1.44
CA TYR A 64 6.79 12.03 -1.95
C TYR A 64 7.46 13.15 -1.17
N ASN A 65 6.76 14.27 -0.94
CA ASN A 65 7.27 15.42 -0.21
C ASN A 65 7.60 15.07 1.24
N LEU A 66 6.74 14.29 1.92
CA LEU A 66 7.00 13.81 3.27
C LEU A 66 8.24 12.91 3.33
N ARG A 67 8.40 12.01 2.35
CA ARG A 67 9.59 11.16 2.25
C ARG A 67 10.85 12.00 2.08
N VAL A 68 10.83 12.99 1.19
CA VAL A 68 11.97 13.89 0.96
C VAL A 68 12.27 14.70 2.22
N SER A 69 11.26 15.30 2.85
CA SER A 69 11.46 16.08 4.08
C SER A 69 12.00 15.23 5.23
N TRP A 70 11.57 13.97 5.34
CA TRP A 70 12.06 13.06 6.39
C TRP A 70 13.48 12.57 6.11
N SER A 71 13.85 12.41 4.83
CA SER A 71 15.23 12.09 4.43
C SER A 71 16.21 13.26 4.54
N LEU A 72 15.70 14.50 4.62
CA LEU A 72 16.49 15.72 4.74
C LEU A 72 16.69 16.17 6.21
N HIS A 73 16.00 15.54 7.17
CA HIS A 73 16.27 15.79 8.59
C HIS A 73 17.70 15.32 8.88
N PRO A 74 18.60 16.20 9.38
CA PRO A 74 20.00 15.86 9.49
C PRO A 74 20.14 14.66 10.43
N SER A 75 20.91 13.67 9.97
CA SER A 75 21.50 12.65 10.83
C SER A 75 21.95 13.30 12.13
N GLN A 76 21.59 12.67 13.24
CA GLN A 76 21.96 13.04 14.61
C GLN A 76 23.32 13.76 14.65
N PRO A 77 23.49 14.85 15.44
CA PRO A 77 24.77 15.51 15.54
C PRO A 77 25.81 14.46 15.93
N ALA A 78 26.79 14.25 15.06
CA ALA A 78 27.94 13.41 15.36
C ALA A 78 28.54 13.96 16.66
N THR A 79 28.35 13.23 17.75
CA THR A 79 28.99 13.54 19.02
C THR A 79 30.50 13.61 18.73
N PRO A 80 31.18 14.73 18.98
CA PRO A 80 32.62 14.74 18.88
C PRO A 80 33.14 13.83 19.99
N SER A 81 33.62 12.66 19.59
CA SER A 81 34.32 11.73 20.46
C SER A 81 35.36 12.49 21.26
N GLY A 82 35.24 12.40 22.59
CA GLY A 82 35.95 13.24 23.53
C GLY A 82 37.45 13.27 23.25
N ALA A 83 37.98 14.49 23.16
CA ALA A 83 39.40 14.73 23.27
C ALA A 83 39.90 14.09 24.58
N ARG A 84 40.77 13.09 24.48
CA ARG A 84 41.59 12.61 25.60
C ARG A 84 42.36 13.80 26.17
N LYS A 85 41.91 14.32 27.31
CA LYS A 85 42.80 15.01 28.24
C LYS A 85 43.23 13.97 29.25
N HIS A 86 44.47 13.51 29.14
CA HIS A 86 45.14 12.82 30.23
C HIS A 86 45.27 13.80 31.39
N SER A 87 44.34 13.73 32.34
CA SER A 87 44.49 14.37 33.65
C SER A 87 45.39 13.50 34.51
N HIS A 88 46.46 14.14 34.98
CA HIS A 88 47.46 13.67 35.93
C HIS A 88 46.81 13.02 37.16
N CYS A 89 47.22 11.78 37.47
CA CYS A 89 46.89 11.10 38.71
C CYS A 89 47.72 11.73 39.85
N GLN A 90 47.07 12.33 40.84
CA GLN A 90 47.64 12.51 42.18
C GLN A 90 46.80 11.66 43.13
N ALA A 91 47.38 10.55 43.57
CA ALA A 91 46.84 9.74 44.66
C ALA A 91 47.26 10.41 45.98
N LEU A 92 46.28 10.50 46.88
CA LEU A 92 46.48 10.78 48.30
C LEU A 92 47.33 9.66 48.92
N GLU A 93 48.51 10.03 49.41
CA GLU A 93 49.10 9.66 50.71
C GLU A 93 50.16 10.70 51.08
#